data_AF-A0A8W8HS98-F1
#
_entry.id   AF-A0A8W8HS98-F1
#
_cell.length_a   1.000
_cell.length_b   1.000
_cell.length_c   1.000
_cell.angle_alpha   90.00
_cell.angle_beta   90.00
_cell.angle_gamma   90.00
#
_symmetry.space_group_name_H-M   'P 1'
#
loop_
_entity.id
_entity.type
_entity.pdbx_description
1 polymer ?
#
loop_
_entity_poly.entity_id
_entity_poly.type
_entity_poly.pdbx_seq_one_letter_code
_entity_poly.pdbx_strand_id
1 'polypeptide(L)'
;KDSLTGAVMDCDDQVDSLEGWMVVKEGPFADTVNPPKFNFLVCWNDDKKKIAITCRTHCRVASDKDNLKSRTGIFSFHELEAIHNLLCHVHPALGPHLPVLPEEPRSLWTYLGYEECNTDYSHVCYQIEEYLCYALEICKEKLLMSTLFEYEEHSAEEYFENISELRRQGYDEEINKVEEELKNVIFLRTNASHMTDMKDVYKSEDKAVFKLNIALASLYNYLLQPFLDVRELAYSRVMEAKEQLENPDVGARVKREYGEMFTEWQAHYEEALDNIQKYYIEYYTRTSKIYEGMLKRMREDQTKFGKTAFQLIGAERFFRIKEDHSLECLQLLNNEKKLYVQERDKVKEEIACVEDKPGALTELDRLEGVVFNWQIKVQQQQMAILDEEERLIRTQMEAITNQIKADEDVPIFYDAVEDVEELSSDEEAASKSSTDPRIVVLRTKLSTITRKRAKIRNGKVSLERKFKSKVQKKKDEEIQFKQHHAVQMKKEIKK
;
A
#
# COMPACT_ATOMS: atom_id res chain seq x y z
N LYS A 1 25.20 23.04 -6.04
CA LYS A 1 26.48 22.75 -6.72
C LYS A 1 27.28 21.89 -5.78
N ASP A 2 27.03 20.59 -5.83
CA ASP A 2 28.03 19.53 -5.73
C ASP A 2 27.45 18.36 -6.53
N SER A 3 28.32 17.80 -7.34
CA SER A 3 28.04 17.00 -8.53
C SER A 3 27.87 15.54 -8.16
N LEU A 4 26.66 14.99 -8.27
CA LEU A 4 26.44 13.56 -8.35
C LEU A 4 26.43 13.17 -9.84
N THR A 5 27.64 12.94 -10.37
CA THR A 5 27.84 12.17 -11.60
C THR A 5 27.50 10.72 -11.30
N GLY A 6 26.33 10.27 -11.76
CA GLY A 6 25.96 8.87 -11.75
C GLY A 6 26.89 8.09 -12.66
N ALA A 7 27.65 7.18 -12.07
CA ALA A 7 28.33 6.13 -12.80
C ALA A 7 27.27 5.26 -13.47
N VAL A 8 27.41 5.05 -14.78
CA VAL A 8 26.74 3.99 -15.53
C VAL A 8 27.22 2.68 -14.94
N MET A 9 26.35 2.00 -14.22
CA MET A 9 26.60 0.66 -13.70
C MET A 9 26.20 -0.31 -14.80
N ASP A 10 27.19 -1.01 -15.35
CA ASP A 10 27.00 -2.07 -16.33
C ASP A 10 26.00 -3.10 -15.81
N CYS A 11 25.09 -3.51 -16.69
CA CYS A 11 24.14 -4.59 -16.49
C CYS A 11 24.88 -5.93 -16.48
N ASP A 12 25.50 -6.30 -15.37
CA ASP A 12 25.91 -7.68 -15.13
C ASP A 12 24.67 -8.50 -14.76
N ASP A 13 24.48 -9.60 -15.50
CA ASP A 13 23.38 -10.57 -15.40
C ASP A 13 23.10 -10.97 -13.94
N GLN A 14 21.91 -10.61 -13.46
CA GLN A 14 21.44 -10.92 -12.12
C GLN A 14 21.17 -12.43 -12.02
N VAL A 15 22.09 -13.17 -11.41
CA VAL A 15 22.08 -14.64 -11.29
C VAL A 15 20.86 -15.20 -10.53
N ASP A 16 20.10 -14.33 -9.85
CA ASP A 16 18.85 -14.61 -9.15
C ASP A 16 17.59 -14.08 -9.89
N SER A 17 17.66 -13.87 -11.20
CA SER A 17 16.50 -13.46 -11.98
C SER A 17 15.48 -14.61 -12.05
N LEU A 18 14.37 -14.47 -11.31
CA LEU A 18 13.18 -15.32 -11.42
C LEU A 18 12.34 -15.00 -12.69
N GLU A 19 12.92 -14.33 -13.67
CA GLU A 19 12.26 -13.97 -14.92
C GLU A 19 11.96 -15.25 -15.72
N GLY A 20 10.67 -15.49 -15.99
CA GLY A 20 10.17 -16.71 -16.65
C GLY A 20 9.77 -17.85 -15.71
N TRP A 21 9.95 -17.72 -14.39
CA TRP A 21 9.46 -18.72 -13.44
C TRP A 21 7.99 -18.50 -13.10
N MET A 22 7.20 -19.58 -13.06
CA MET A 22 5.81 -19.57 -12.60
C MET A 22 5.70 -20.27 -11.25
N VAL A 23 5.01 -19.63 -10.30
CA VAL A 23 4.79 -20.18 -8.96
C VAL A 23 3.46 -20.92 -8.98
N VAL A 24 3.46 -22.18 -8.55
CA VAL A 24 2.24 -23.01 -8.47
C VAL A 24 1.66 -22.89 -7.07
N LYS A 25 0.34 -22.67 -6.98
CA LYS A 25 -0.38 -22.59 -5.69
C LYS A 25 -0.14 -23.82 -4.83
N GLU A 26 -0.02 -23.62 -3.53
CA GLU A 26 -0.02 -24.73 -2.58
C GLU A 26 -1.43 -25.36 -2.49
N GLY A 27 -1.60 -26.58 -3.00
CA GLY A 27 -2.88 -27.31 -2.98
C GLY A 27 -3.98 -26.71 -3.89
N PRO A 28 -3.82 -26.67 -5.22
CA PRO A 28 -4.74 -26.00 -6.17
C PRO A 28 -6.16 -26.60 -6.23
N PHE A 29 -6.33 -27.79 -5.64
CA PHE A 29 -7.59 -28.54 -5.54
C PHE A 29 -8.12 -28.63 -4.09
N ALA A 30 -7.54 -27.88 -3.16
CA ALA A 30 -8.01 -27.81 -1.78
C ALA A 30 -9.25 -26.92 -1.68
N ASP A 31 -10.42 -27.45 -2.05
CA ASP A 31 -11.69 -26.76 -1.86
C ASP A 31 -12.01 -26.67 -0.36
N THR A 32 -12.03 -25.44 0.20
CA THR A 32 -12.29 -25.16 1.63
C THR A 32 -13.79 -25.17 1.99
N VAL A 33 -14.66 -25.40 1.01
CA VAL A 33 -16.12 -25.40 1.15
C VAL A 33 -16.64 -26.83 1.02
N ASN A 34 -17.67 -27.18 1.80
CA ASN A 34 -18.38 -28.45 1.63
C ASN A 34 -18.84 -28.61 0.17
N PRO A 35 -18.66 -29.78 -0.46
CA PRO A 35 -19.02 -29.96 -1.87
C PRO A 35 -20.52 -29.69 -2.06
N PRO A 36 -20.93 -28.96 -3.11
CA PRO A 36 -22.33 -28.73 -3.38
C PRO A 36 -23.04 -30.06 -3.70
N LYS A 37 -24.34 -30.13 -3.40
CA LYS A 37 -25.14 -31.34 -3.66
C LYS A 37 -25.40 -31.47 -5.16
N PHE A 38 -24.56 -32.24 -5.85
CA PHE A 38 -24.82 -32.64 -7.23
C PHE A 38 -25.70 -33.88 -7.29
N ASN A 39 -26.57 -33.90 -8.29
CA ASN A 39 -27.30 -35.08 -8.70
C ASN A 39 -26.67 -35.61 -9.99
N PHE A 40 -26.09 -36.81 -9.90
CA PHE A 40 -25.62 -37.55 -11.05
C PHE A 40 -26.76 -38.41 -11.59
N LEU A 41 -26.93 -38.38 -12.91
CA LEU A 41 -27.85 -39.24 -13.65
C LEU A 41 -27.01 -40.01 -14.65
N VAL A 42 -26.97 -41.32 -14.50
CA VAL A 42 -26.17 -42.22 -15.31
C VAL A 42 -27.14 -43.12 -16.08
N CYS A 43 -27.04 -43.12 -17.39
CA CYS A 43 -27.84 -44.00 -18.22
C CYS A 43 -26.98 -44.71 -19.27
N TRP A 44 -27.38 -45.92 -19.59
CA TRP A 44 -26.78 -46.66 -20.70
C TRP A 44 -27.31 -46.11 -22.02
N ASN A 45 -26.39 -45.81 -22.93
CA ASN A 45 -26.71 -45.38 -24.29
C ASN A 45 -26.55 -46.58 -25.23
N ASP A 46 -27.67 -47.16 -25.64
CA ASP A 46 -27.70 -48.34 -26.52
C ASP A 46 -27.10 -48.09 -27.91
N ASP A 47 -27.25 -46.88 -28.45
CA ASP A 47 -26.75 -46.52 -29.77
C ASP A 47 -25.22 -46.44 -29.82
N LYS A 48 -24.62 -45.91 -28.74
CA LYS A 48 -23.17 -45.72 -28.64
C LYS A 48 -22.47 -46.82 -27.84
N LYS A 49 -23.21 -47.73 -27.23
CA LYS A 49 -22.72 -48.77 -26.30
C LYS A 49 -21.76 -48.18 -25.25
N LYS A 50 -22.15 -47.03 -24.69
CA LYS A 50 -21.39 -46.26 -23.69
C LYS A 50 -22.34 -45.74 -22.60
N ILE A 51 -21.77 -45.31 -21.50
CA ILE A 51 -22.49 -44.70 -20.39
C ILE A 51 -22.59 -43.18 -20.61
N ALA A 52 -23.80 -42.64 -20.59
CA ALA A 52 -24.01 -41.21 -20.54
C ALA A 52 -24.17 -40.75 -19.08
N ILE A 53 -23.30 -39.83 -18.65
CA ILE A 53 -23.32 -39.25 -17.30
C ILE A 53 -23.74 -37.79 -17.42
N THR A 54 -24.80 -37.44 -16.72
CA THR A 54 -25.29 -36.06 -16.61
C THR A 54 -25.21 -35.60 -15.16
N CYS A 55 -24.49 -34.50 -14.91
CA CYS A 55 -24.39 -33.86 -13.60
C CYS A 55 -25.25 -32.58 -13.55
N ARG A 56 -26.00 -32.41 -12.45
CA ARG A 56 -26.89 -31.25 -12.21
C ARG A 56 -26.80 -30.75 -10.78
N THR A 57 -26.86 -29.45 -10.58
CA THR A 57 -26.83 -28.82 -9.26
C THR A 57 -28.20 -28.84 -8.53
N HIS A 58 -29.32 -28.95 -9.26
CA HIS A 58 -30.69 -28.98 -8.69
C HIS A 58 -31.67 -29.87 -9.50
N CYS A 59 -32.75 -30.34 -8.86
CA CYS A 59 -33.88 -31.03 -9.51
C CYS A 59 -34.72 -30.04 -10.32
N ARG A 60 -35.06 -30.36 -11.58
CA ARG A 60 -35.88 -29.50 -12.45
C ARG A 60 -37.25 -29.21 -11.83
N VAL A 61 -37.60 -27.93 -11.68
CA VAL A 61 -38.95 -27.49 -11.37
C VAL A 61 -39.58 -26.90 -12.64
N ALA A 62 -40.91 -27.00 -12.80
CA ALA A 62 -41.62 -26.55 -14.02
C ALA A 62 -41.47 -25.05 -14.35
N SER A 63 -40.87 -24.26 -13.46
CA SER A 63 -40.59 -22.83 -13.65
C SER A 63 -39.18 -22.50 -14.17
N ASP A 64 -38.29 -23.48 -14.33
CA ASP A 64 -36.89 -23.22 -14.66
C ASP A 64 -36.72 -22.88 -16.14
N LYS A 65 -36.69 -21.58 -16.45
CA LYS A 65 -36.25 -21.04 -17.74
C LYS A 65 -34.72 -20.86 -17.73
N ASP A 66 -34.03 -21.73 -18.47
CA ASP A 66 -32.71 -21.50 -19.10
C ASP A 66 -31.51 -21.04 -18.24
N ASN A 67 -31.30 -21.52 -17.01
CA ASN A 67 -30.05 -21.18 -16.30
C ASN A 67 -29.42 -22.27 -15.40
N LEU A 68 -29.71 -23.55 -15.64
CA LEU A 68 -29.02 -24.65 -14.96
C LEU A 68 -27.84 -25.14 -15.81
N LYS A 69 -26.59 -24.93 -15.34
CA LYS A 69 -25.36 -25.52 -15.91
C LYS A 69 -25.40 -27.05 -15.76
N SER A 70 -26.16 -27.76 -16.58
CA SER A 70 -26.11 -29.23 -16.63
C SER A 70 -24.93 -29.68 -17.49
N ARG A 71 -24.02 -30.47 -16.92
CA ARG A 71 -22.87 -31.04 -17.64
C ARG A 71 -23.21 -32.47 -18.06
N THR A 72 -22.94 -32.82 -19.31
CA THR A 72 -23.22 -34.17 -19.83
C THR A 72 -22.02 -34.68 -20.61
N GLY A 73 -21.63 -35.93 -20.37
CA GLY A 73 -20.52 -36.61 -21.03
C GLY A 73 -20.88 -38.05 -21.33
N ILE A 74 -20.16 -38.68 -22.26
CA ILE A 74 -20.38 -40.08 -22.66
C ILE A 74 -19.06 -40.82 -22.52
N PHE A 75 -19.04 -41.89 -21.74
CA PHE A 75 -17.86 -42.61 -21.29
C PHE A 75 -18.01 -44.12 -21.51
N SER A 76 -16.95 -44.77 -21.93
CA SER A 76 -16.76 -46.22 -21.86
C SER A 76 -16.40 -46.64 -20.44
N PHE A 77 -16.54 -47.93 -20.14
CA PHE A 77 -16.10 -48.49 -18.85
C PHE A 77 -14.60 -48.30 -18.65
N HIS A 78 -13.81 -48.41 -19.71
CA HIS A 78 -12.36 -48.17 -19.64
C HIS A 78 -12.00 -46.70 -19.37
N GLU A 79 -12.72 -45.76 -19.99
CA GLU A 79 -12.54 -44.32 -19.72
C GLU A 79 -12.87 -44.00 -18.24
N LEU A 80 -13.91 -44.62 -17.66
CA LEU A 80 -14.23 -44.46 -16.24
C LEU A 80 -13.17 -45.05 -15.31
N GLU A 81 -12.62 -46.21 -15.66
CA GLU A 81 -11.50 -46.82 -14.93
C GLU A 81 -10.25 -45.93 -14.98
N ALA A 82 -9.94 -45.35 -16.13
CA ALA A 82 -8.82 -44.41 -16.28
C ALA A 82 -9.03 -43.14 -15.44
N ILE A 83 -10.23 -42.57 -15.45
CA ILE A 83 -10.61 -41.41 -14.63
C ILE A 83 -10.48 -41.74 -13.14
N HIS A 84 -10.97 -42.90 -12.72
CA HIS A 84 -10.83 -43.37 -11.34
C HIS A 84 -9.37 -43.44 -10.91
N ASN A 85 -8.52 -44.07 -11.72
CA ASN A 85 -7.10 -44.17 -11.44
C ASN A 85 -6.45 -42.79 -11.30
N LEU A 86 -6.77 -41.84 -12.18
CA LEU A 86 -6.26 -40.47 -12.11
C LEU A 86 -6.68 -39.77 -10.79
N LEU A 87 -7.94 -39.90 -10.40
CA LEU A 87 -8.44 -39.36 -9.13
C LEU A 87 -7.74 -40.00 -7.92
N CYS A 88 -7.44 -41.30 -7.97
CA CYS A 88 -6.73 -42.01 -6.90
C CYS A 88 -5.26 -41.56 -6.72
N HIS A 89 -4.61 -41.01 -7.76
CA HIS A 89 -3.26 -40.44 -7.60
C HIS A 89 -3.27 -39.20 -6.70
N VAL A 90 -4.35 -38.43 -6.71
CA VAL A 90 -4.52 -37.24 -5.85
C VAL A 90 -5.16 -37.62 -4.51
N HIS A 91 -6.16 -38.50 -4.52
CA HIS A 91 -6.87 -38.97 -3.33
C HIS A 91 -6.93 -40.51 -3.28
N PRO A 92 -5.91 -41.16 -2.67
CA PRO A 92 -5.86 -42.63 -2.57
C PRO A 92 -7.06 -43.26 -1.84
N ALA A 93 -7.75 -42.48 -0.99
CA ALA A 93 -8.96 -42.91 -0.28
C ALA A 93 -10.12 -43.28 -1.20
N LEU A 94 -10.14 -42.84 -2.47
CA LEU A 94 -11.18 -43.22 -3.44
C LEU A 94 -11.05 -44.67 -3.92
N GLY A 95 -9.86 -45.27 -3.84
CA GLY A 95 -9.55 -46.59 -4.42
C GLY A 95 -10.57 -47.71 -4.19
N PRO A 96 -11.11 -47.93 -2.97
CA PRO A 96 -12.04 -49.03 -2.72
C PRO A 96 -13.47 -48.79 -3.23
N HIS A 97 -13.78 -47.61 -3.80
CA HIS A 97 -15.15 -47.21 -4.11
C HIS A 97 -15.59 -47.46 -5.57
N LEU A 98 -14.69 -47.83 -6.49
CA LEU A 98 -15.08 -48.11 -7.88
C LEU A 98 -15.90 -49.42 -7.94
N PRO A 99 -17.11 -49.41 -8.53
CA PRO A 99 -17.88 -50.63 -8.72
C PRO A 99 -17.22 -51.54 -9.75
N VAL A 100 -17.55 -52.83 -9.69
CA VAL A 100 -17.07 -53.80 -10.68
C VAL A 100 -17.72 -53.47 -12.03
N LEU A 101 -16.92 -52.98 -12.97
CA LEU A 101 -17.39 -52.62 -14.31
C LEU A 101 -17.44 -53.87 -15.21
N PRO A 102 -18.46 -54.02 -16.08
CA PRO A 102 -18.51 -55.08 -17.07
C PRO A 102 -17.29 -55.07 -17.99
N GLU A 103 -16.83 -56.26 -18.39
CA GLU A 103 -15.76 -56.39 -19.38
C GLU A 103 -16.28 -55.96 -20.75
N GLU A 104 -15.72 -54.88 -21.31
CA GLU A 104 -15.95 -54.51 -22.70
C GLU A 104 -15.21 -55.50 -23.61
N PRO A 105 -15.86 -56.05 -24.65
CA PRO A 105 -15.21 -56.96 -25.58
C PRO A 105 -14.08 -56.22 -26.30
N ARG A 106 -12.83 -56.64 -26.05
CA ARG A 106 -11.64 -56.03 -26.63
C ARG A 106 -11.38 -56.58 -28.04
N SER A 107 -11.11 -55.69 -29.00
CA SER A 107 -10.53 -56.04 -30.32
C SER A 107 -11.35 -57.09 -31.12
N LEU A 108 -10.74 -57.77 -32.09
CA LEU A 108 -11.33 -58.65 -33.13
C LEU A 108 -12.39 -59.68 -32.63
N TRP A 109 -12.51 -59.91 -31.33
CA TRP A 109 -13.53 -60.73 -30.68
C TRP A 109 -14.96 -60.21 -30.86
N THR A 110 -15.16 -58.90 -31.09
CA THR A 110 -16.50 -58.34 -31.38
C THR A 110 -17.09 -58.87 -32.69
N TYR A 111 -16.25 -59.31 -33.64
CA TYR A 111 -16.70 -59.87 -34.93
C TYR A 111 -17.04 -61.36 -34.87
N LEU A 112 -16.65 -62.05 -33.79
CA LEU A 112 -16.84 -63.49 -33.64
C LEU A 112 -18.18 -63.87 -32.99
N GLY A 113 -19.07 -62.89 -32.73
CA GLY A 113 -20.45 -63.14 -32.33
C GLY A 113 -20.59 -63.87 -30.99
N TYR A 114 -19.77 -63.50 -30.00
CA TYR A 114 -19.97 -63.98 -28.64
C TYR A 114 -21.29 -63.46 -28.08
N GLU A 115 -22.05 -64.33 -27.41
CA GLU A 115 -23.33 -64.03 -26.77
C GLU A 115 -23.23 -62.77 -25.90
N GLU A 116 -24.17 -61.85 -26.11
CA GLU A 116 -24.36 -60.71 -25.22
C GLU A 116 -24.59 -61.25 -23.79
N CYS A 117 -23.60 -61.09 -22.91
CA CYS A 117 -23.80 -61.28 -21.49
C CYS A 117 -25.04 -60.46 -21.09
N ASN A 118 -26.03 -61.10 -20.49
CA ASN A 118 -27.28 -60.48 -20.02
C ASN A 118 -26.97 -59.53 -18.85
N THR A 119 -26.31 -58.43 -19.19
CA THR A 119 -25.74 -57.45 -18.27
C THR A 119 -26.86 -56.50 -17.91
N ASP A 120 -27.19 -56.43 -16.63
CA ASP A 120 -28.13 -55.45 -16.14
C ASP A 120 -27.46 -54.08 -16.10
N TYR A 121 -27.47 -53.39 -17.25
CA TYR A 121 -26.94 -52.05 -17.39
C TYR A 121 -27.64 -51.06 -16.47
N SER A 122 -28.89 -51.32 -16.06
CA SER A 122 -29.60 -50.45 -15.10
C SER A 122 -28.95 -50.52 -13.71
N HIS A 123 -28.58 -51.74 -13.28
CA HIS A 123 -27.86 -51.94 -12.02
C HIS A 123 -26.46 -51.31 -12.06
N VAL A 124 -25.74 -51.50 -13.16
CA VAL A 124 -24.39 -50.92 -13.34
C VAL A 124 -24.44 -49.37 -13.34
N CYS A 125 -25.42 -48.77 -14.02
CA CYS A 125 -25.62 -47.32 -14.00
C CYS A 125 -25.88 -46.80 -12.58
N TYR A 126 -26.72 -47.49 -11.80
CA TYR A 126 -26.99 -47.14 -10.40
C TYR A 126 -25.73 -47.19 -9.52
N GLN A 127 -24.91 -48.22 -9.67
CA GLN A 127 -23.65 -48.34 -8.93
C GLN A 127 -22.66 -47.21 -9.28
N ILE A 128 -22.65 -46.78 -10.54
CA ILE A 128 -21.82 -45.67 -11.00
C ILE A 128 -22.36 -44.33 -10.48
N GLU A 129 -23.69 -44.14 -10.37
CA GLU A 129 -24.28 -42.97 -9.70
C GLU A 129 -23.82 -42.85 -8.25
N GLU A 130 -23.85 -43.96 -7.51
CA GLU A 130 -23.40 -44.02 -6.12
C GLU A 130 -21.89 -43.71 -5.99
N TYR A 131 -21.08 -44.32 -6.86
CA TYR A 131 -19.65 -44.04 -6.94
C TYR A 131 -19.33 -42.56 -7.19
N LEU A 132 -20.03 -41.90 -8.12
CA LEU A 132 -19.82 -40.48 -8.41
C LEU A 132 -20.15 -39.59 -7.22
N CYS A 133 -21.11 -39.99 -6.37
CA CYS A 133 -21.38 -39.31 -5.11
C CYS A 133 -20.18 -39.45 -4.14
N TYR A 134 -19.62 -40.65 -3.99
CA TYR A 134 -18.41 -40.85 -3.18
C TYR A 134 -17.18 -40.11 -3.73
N ALA A 135 -17.00 -40.14 -5.06
CA ALA A 135 -15.93 -39.41 -5.73
C ALA A 135 -16.06 -37.90 -5.48
N LEU A 136 -17.27 -37.35 -5.48
CA LEU A 136 -17.50 -35.94 -5.18
C LEU A 136 -17.17 -35.59 -3.72
N GLU A 137 -17.52 -36.46 -2.78
CA GLU A 137 -17.23 -36.24 -1.36
C GLU A 137 -15.73 -36.25 -1.07
N ILE A 138 -15.00 -37.18 -1.70
CA ILE A 138 -13.57 -37.42 -1.49
C ILE A 138 -12.70 -36.44 -2.30
N CYS A 139 -12.93 -36.34 -3.61
CA CYS A 139 -12.11 -35.55 -4.54
C CYS A 139 -12.57 -34.10 -4.69
N LYS A 140 -13.71 -33.72 -4.12
CA LYS A 140 -14.34 -32.40 -4.24
C LYS A 140 -14.74 -32.05 -5.68
N GLU A 141 -15.46 -30.94 -5.82
CA GLU A 141 -16.08 -30.56 -7.09
C GLU A 141 -15.02 -30.29 -8.16
N LYS A 142 -14.02 -29.46 -7.85
CA LYS A 142 -13.12 -28.91 -8.87
C LYS A 142 -12.32 -30.00 -9.57
N LEU A 143 -11.72 -30.92 -8.82
CA LEU A 143 -10.95 -32.04 -9.37
C LEU A 143 -11.84 -33.04 -10.11
N LEU A 144 -13.00 -33.40 -9.55
CA LEU A 144 -13.90 -34.36 -10.17
C LEU A 144 -14.47 -33.84 -11.49
N MET A 145 -14.92 -32.59 -11.51
CA MET A 145 -15.57 -31.99 -12.68
C MET A 145 -14.60 -31.68 -13.80
N SER A 146 -13.39 -31.21 -13.47
CA SER A 146 -12.32 -31.02 -14.46
C SER A 146 -11.93 -32.35 -15.11
N THR A 147 -11.83 -33.42 -14.33
CA THR A 147 -11.46 -34.75 -14.84
C THR A 147 -12.58 -35.41 -15.65
N LEU A 148 -13.85 -35.28 -15.25
CA LEU A 148 -14.97 -35.90 -15.96
C LEU A 148 -15.36 -35.14 -17.23
N PHE A 149 -15.39 -33.81 -17.19
CA PHE A 149 -16.03 -33.04 -18.26
C PHE A 149 -15.09 -32.16 -19.08
N GLU A 150 -13.81 -31.97 -18.72
CA GLU A 150 -12.78 -31.19 -19.46
C GLU A 150 -13.21 -29.80 -20.02
N TYR A 151 -14.38 -29.27 -19.64
CA TYR A 151 -15.04 -28.16 -20.35
C TYR A 151 -14.96 -26.80 -19.66
N GLU A 152 -14.36 -26.73 -18.48
CA GLU A 152 -13.97 -25.44 -17.93
C GLU A 152 -12.55 -25.17 -18.42
N GLU A 153 -12.43 -24.19 -19.32
CA GLU A 153 -11.21 -23.39 -19.48
C GLU A 153 -10.84 -22.84 -18.10
N HIS A 154 -10.27 -23.68 -17.25
CA HIS A 154 -9.45 -23.23 -16.16
C HIS A 154 -8.27 -22.57 -16.89
N SER A 155 -8.30 -21.23 -17.01
CA SER A 155 -7.14 -20.48 -17.46
C SER A 155 -5.96 -21.00 -16.64
N ALA A 156 -4.84 -21.34 -17.28
CA ALA A 156 -3.66 -21.87 -16.57
C ALA A 156 -3.26 -20.96 -15.39
N GLU A 157 -3.60 -19.67 -15.48
CA GLU A 157 -3.52 -18.64 -14.44
C GLU A 157 -4.18 -19.03 -13.10
N GLU A 158 -5.22 -19.87 -13.09
CA GLU A 158 -5.89 -20.28 -11.84
C GLU A 158 -4.99 -21.18 -10.97
N TYR A 159 -4.02 -21.86 -11.58
CA TYR A 159 -3.05 -22.71 -10.90
C TYR A 159 -1.79 -21.97 -10.46
N PHE A 160 -1.57 -20.76 -11.00
CA PHE A 160 -0.40 -19.96 -10.71
C PHE A 160 -0.68 -18.89 -9.64
N GLU A 161 0.30 -18.63 -8.79
CA GLU A 161 0.30 -17.48 -7.90
C GLU A 161 0.80 -16.24 -8.65
N ASN A 162 0.24 -15.09 -8.32
CA ASN A 162 0.74 -13.83 -8.85
C ASN A 162 2.12 -13.56 -8.24
N ILE A 163 3.17 -13.54 -9.05
CA ILE A 163 4.56 -13.32 -8.62
C ILE A 163 4.70 -12.02 -7.81
N SER A 164 3.93 -10.99 -8.15
CA SER A 164 3.92 -9.72 -7.41
C SER A 164 3.30 -9.86 -6.03
N GLU A 165 2.24 -10.67 -5.90
CA GLU A 165 1.65 -10.99 -4.60
C GLU A 165 2.61 -11.83 -3.75
N LEU A 166 3.28 -12.83 -4.33
CA LEU A 166 4.28 -13.62 -3.61
C LEU A 166 5.45 -12.75 -3.14
N ARG A 167 6.00 -11.87 -4.00
CA ARG A 167 7.07 -10.94 -3.62
C ARG A 167 6.61 -10.04 -2.47
N ARG A 168 5.38 -9.51 -2.55
CA ARG A 168 4.79 -8.72 -1.48
C ARG A 168 4.69 -9.51 -0.17
N GLN A 169 4.20 -10.74 -0.21
CA GLN A 169 4.14 -11.62 0.95
C GLN A 169 5.52 -11.84 1.56
N GLY A 170 6.56 -12.06 0.75
CA GLY A 170 7.94 -12.19 1.24
C GLY A 170 8.44 -10.95 1.99
N TYR A 171 8.12 -9.75 1.51
CA TYR A 171 8.42 -8.51 2.26
C TYR A 171 7.63 -8.41 3.56
N ASP A 172 6.34 -8.74 3.54
CA ASP A 172 5.48 -8.72 4.72
C ASP A 172 5.94 -9.74 5.79
N GLU A 173 6.39 -10.93 5.38
CA GLU A 173 6.98 -11.95 6.24
C GLU A 173 8.29 -11.48 6.90
N GLU A 174 9.20 -10.88 6.13
CA GLU A 174 10.45 -10.35 6.68
C GLU A 174 10.18 -9.20 7.66
N ILE A 175 9.22 -8.33 7.36
CA ILE A 175 8.76 -7.29 8.30
C ILE A 175 8.21 -7.92 9.58
N ASN A 176 7.32 -8.91 9.48
CA ASN A 176 6.73 -9.58 10.63
C ASN A 176 7.79 -10.24 11.52
N LYS A 177 8.77 -10.91 10.90
CA LYS A 177 9.90 -11.53 11.59
C LYS A 177 10.75 -10.50 12.34
N VAL A 178 11.08 -9.37 11.72
CA VAL A 178 11.87 -8.31 12.35
C VAL A 178 11.07 -7.56 13.43
N GLU A 179 9.77 -7.36 13.24
CA GLU A 179 8.89 -6.82 14.28
C GLU A 179 8.83 -7.75 15.49
N GLU A 180 8.82 -9.07 15.29
CA GLU A 180 8.89 -10.04 16.38
C GLU A 180 10.24 -10.00 17.10
N GLU A 181 11.36 -9.86 16.38
CA GLU A 181 12.68 -9.60 16.98
C GLU A 181 12.65 -8.34 17.87
N LEU A 182 12.05 -7.25 17.38
CA LEU A 182 11.91 -6.01 18.15
C LEU A 182 11.02 -6.19 19.39
N LYS A 183 9.91 -6.92 19.29
CA LYS A 183 9.05 -7.25 20.46
C LYS A 183 9.81 -8.05 21.51
N ASN A 184 10.62 -9.02 21.08
CA ASN A 184 11.46 -9.80 21.99
C ASN A 184 12.48 -8.92 22.72
N VAL A 185 13.13 -7.98 22.02
CA VAL A 185 14.04 -7.01 22.65
C VAL A 185 13.29 -6.10 23.64
N ILE A 186 12.09 -5.63 23.29
CA ILE A 186 11.24 -4.83 24.18
C ILE A 186 10.83 -5.63 25.40
N PHE A 187 10.55 -6.93 25.26
CA PHE A 187 10.28 -7.82 26.38
C PHE A 187 11.49 -7.94 27.31
N LEU A 188 12.71 -8.13 26.76
CA LEU A 188 13.93 -8.16 27.58
C LEU A 188 14.16 -6.87 28.37
N ARG A 189 13.71 -5.72 27.85
CA ARG A 189 13.74 -4.42 28.54
C ARG A 189 13.05 -4.46 29.89
N THR A 190 11.98 -5.25 30.06
CA THR A 190 11.24 -5.28 31.34
C THR A 190 12.06 -5.84 32.48
N ASN A 191 13.08 -6.66 32.18
CA ASN A 191 13.91 -7.33 33.18
C ASN A 191 15.10 -6.47 33.66
N ALA A 192 15.37 -5.35 32.99
CA ALA A 192 16.44 -4.45 33.38
C ALA A 192 16.13 -3.76 34.72
N SER A 193 17.04 -3.94 35.69
CA SER A 193 16.89 -3.43 37.06
C SER A 193 17.74 -2.18 37.30
N HIS A 194 18.82 -2.00 36.52
CA HIS A 194 19.70 -0.84 36.59
C HIS A 194 19.94 -0.21 35.21
N MET A 195 20.33 1.07 35.18
CA MET A 195 20.65 1.76 33.92
C MET A 195 21.84 1.15 33.17
N THR A 196 22.73 0.45 33.86
CA THR A 196 23.86 -0.28 33.24
C THR A 196 23.37 -1.38 32.31
N ASP A 197 22.32 -2.11 32.72
CA ASP A 197 21.71 -3.18 31.93
C ASP A 197 21.05 -2.62 30.66
N MET A 198 20.51 -1.40 30.75
CA MET A 198 19.85 -0.71 29.64
C MET A 198 20.80 -0.38 28.49
N LYS A 199 22.12 -0.29 28.73
CA LYS A 199 23.10 0.03 27.69
C LYS A 199 23.06 -0.97 26.53
N ASP A 200 23.00 -2.27 26.84
CA ASP A 200 23.01 -3.31 25.81
C ASP A 200 21.60 -3.58 25.27
N VAL A 201 20.55 -3.37 26.08
CA VAL A 201 19.16 -3.38 25.60
C VAL A 201 18.94 -2.28 24.56
N TYR A 202 19.43 -1.07 24.80
CA TYR A 202 19.33 0.05 23.87
C TYR A 202 20.02 -0.23 22.54
N LYS A 203 21.24 -0.80 22.55
CA LYS A 203 21.94 -1.21 21.32
C LYS A 203 21.16 -2.26 20.55
N SER A 204 20.59 -3.23 21.27
CA SER A 204 19.79 -4.31 20.66
C SER A 204 18.51 -3.76 20.04
N GLU A 205 17.84 -2.81 20.72
CA GLU A 205 16.64 -2.14 20.23
C GLU A 205 16.96 -1.30 18.99
N ASP A 206 18.06 -0.55 19.00
CA ASP A 206 18.52 0.24 17.85
C ASP A 206 18.81 -0.65 16.64
N LYS A 207 19.45 -1.81 16.85
CA LYS A 207 19.73 -2.78 15.80
C LYS A 207 18.45 -3.38 15.22
N ALA A 208 17.49 -3.75 16.07
CA ALA A 208 16.20 -4.30 15.63
C ALA A 208 15.38 -3.25 14.85
N VAL A 209 15.34 -2.00 15.32
CA VAL A 209 14.68 -0.89 14.62
C VAL A 209 15.37 -0.57 13.29
N PHE A 210 16.71 -0.61 13.23
CA PHE A 210 17.44 -0.42 11.98
C PHE A 210 17.10 -1.47 10.94
N LYS A 211 17.07 -2.76 11.33
CA LYS A 211 16.59 -3.84 10.45
C LYS A 211 15.15 -3.62 9.99
N LEU A 212 14.27 -3.19 10.90
CA LEU A 212 12.87 -2.92 10.58
C LEU A 212 12.75 -1.81 9.53
N ASN A 213 13.51 -0.73 9.70
CA ASN A 213 13.54 0.36 8.74
C ASN A 213 14.04 -0.10 7.35
N ILE A 214 15.03 -1.00 7.29
CA ILE A 214 15.49 -1.60 6.02
C ILE A 214 14.38 -2.44 5.37
N ALA A 215 13.72 -3.31 6.14
CA ALA A 215 12.64 -4.15 5.63
C ALA A 215 11.47 -3.30 5.10
N LEU A 216 11.08 -2.26 5.84
CA LEU A 216 10.09 -1.29 5.42
C LEU A 216 10.51 -0.55 4.15
N ALA A 217 11.72 0.00 4.10
CA ALA A 217 12.21 0.69 2.92
C ALA A 217 12.19 -0.23 1.68
N SER A 218 12.55 -1.50 1.85
CA SER A 218 12.53 -2.49 0.78
C SER A 218 11.11 -2.74 0.24
N LEU A 219 10.12 -2.94 1.13
CA LEU A 219 8.71 -3.06 0.75
C LEU A 219 8.22 -1.81 0.01
N TYR A 220 8.44 -0.61 0.57
CA TYR A 220 7.91 0.61 -0.03
C TYR A 220 8.61 0.98 -1.33
N ASN A 221 9.90 0.69 -1.49
CA ASN A 221 10.58 0.83 -2.78
C ASN A 221 9.96 -0.10 -3.83
N TYR A 222 9.68 -1.36 -3.45
CA TYR A 222 8.99 -2.31 -4.32
C TYR A 222 7.59 -1.82 -4.72
N LEU A 223 6.79 -1.33 -3.77
CA LEU A 223 5.44 -0.81 -4.02
C LEU A 223 5.44 0.49 -4.84
N LEU A 224 6.45 1.34 -4.69
CA LEU A 224 6.57 2.61 -5.41
C LEU A 224 6.97 2.41 -6.87
N GLN A 225 7.80 1.42 -7.17
CA GLN A 225 8.45 1.28 -8.48
C GLN A 225 7.47 1.29 -9.67
N PRO A 226 6.36 0.51 -9.68
CA PRO A 226 5.42 0.53 -10.81
C PRO A 226 4.85 1.92 -11.09
N PHE A 227 4.59 2.70 -10.05
CA PHE A 227 4.05 4.06 -10.21
C PHE A 227 5.12 5.06 -10.64
N LEU A 228 6.37 4.88 -10.24
CA LEU A 228 7.48 5.66 -10.78
C LEU A 228 7.64 5.40 -12.28
N ASP A 229 7.59 4.14 -12.70
CA ASP A 229 7.70 3.76 -14.11
C ASP A 229 6.53 4.30 -14.94
N VAL A 230 5.29 4.14 -14.44
CA VAL A 230 4.09 4.71 -15.09
C VAL A 230 4.17 6.23 -15.16
N ARG A 231 4.64 6.92 -14.11
CA ARG A 231 4.80 8.37 -14.13
C ARG A 231 5.74 8.82 -15.25
N GLU A 232 6.90 8.20 -15.39
CA GLU A 232 7.88 8.57 -16.42
C GLU A 232 7.37 8.25 -17.83
N LEU A 233 6.76 7.08 -18.01
CA LEU A 233 6.14 6.70 -19.28
C LEU A 233 5.02 7.67 -19.65
N ALA A 234 4.07 7.89 -18.75
CA ALA A 234 2.92 8.77 -18.97
C ALA A 234 3.36 10.20 -19.25
N TYR A 235 4.34 10.73 -18.51
CA TYR A 235 4.90 12.05 -18.78
C TYR A 235 5.45 12.16 -20.21
N SER A 236 6.23 11.17 -20.64
CA SER A 236 6.80 11.13 -21.99
C SER A 236 5.70 11.13 -23.07
N ARG A 237 4.63 10.34 -22.86
CA ARG A 237 3.48 10.27 -23.78
C ARG A 237 2.65 11.54 -23.80
N VAL A 238 2.44 12.18 -22.65
CA VAL A 238 1.76 13.48 -22.56
C VAL A 238 2.53 14.55 -23.33
N MET A 239 3.85 14.57 -23.19
CA MET A 239 4.71 15.52 -23.92
C MET A 239 4.68 15.28 -25.43
N GLU A 240 4.79 14.02 -25.85
CA GLU A 240 4.65 13.62 -27.27
C GLU A 240 3.30 14.06 -27.84
N ALA A 241 2.21 13.77 -27.13
CA ALA A 241 0.86 14.16 -27.54
C ALA A 241 0.73 15.68 -27.72
N LYS A 242 1.27 16.44 -26.76
CA LYS A 242 1.24 17.89 -26.76
C LYS A 242 2.00 18.48 -27.96
N GLU A 243 3.19 17.96 -28.26
CA GLU A 243 3.97 18.40 -29.43
C GLU A 243 3.21 18.18 -30.73
N GLN A 244 2.53 17.04 -30.88
CA GLN A 244 1.76 16.72 -32.08
C GLN A 244 0.47 17.53 -32.21
N LEU A 245 -0.16 17.88 -31.09
CA LEU A 245 -1.32 18.79 -31.07
C LEU A 245 -0.95 20.21 -31.50
N GLU A 246 0.22 20.69 -31.07
CA GLU A 246 0.78 22.00 -31.42
C GLU A 246 1.33 22.04 -32.86
N ASN A 247 1.64 20.89 -33.46
CA ASN A 247 2.17 20.80 -34.82
C ASN A 247 1.13 21.28 -35.87
N PRO A 248 1.47 22.28 -36.71
CA PRO A 248 0.58 22.78 -37.77
C PRO A 248 0.40 21.80 -38.94
N ASP A 249 1.33 20.87 -39.16
CA ASP A 249 1.33 19.95 -40.31
C ASP A 249 0.43 18.73 -40.09
N VAL A 250 -0.11 18.56 -38.88
CA VAL A 250 -0.92 17.42 -38.49
C VAL A 250 -2.40 17.67 -38.81
N GLY A 251 -3.02 16.75 -39.56
CA GLY A 251 -4.43 16.83 -39.93
C GLY A 251 -5.41 16.60 -38.77
N ALA A 252 -6.66 17.03 -38.93
CA ALA A 252 -7.69 17.00 -37.88
C ALA A 252 -7.95 15.61 -37.28
N ARG A 253 -7.85 14.54 -38.07
CA ARG A 253 -8.01 13.16 -37.59
C ARG A 253 -6.92 12.79 -36.57
N VAL A 254 -5.67 13.08 -36.91
CA VAL A 254 -4.50 12.77 -36.10
C VAL A 254 -4.47 13.68 -34.85
N LYS A 255 -4.89 14.94 -34.96
CA LYS A 255 -5.09 15.81 -33.79
C LYS A 255 -6.13 15.27 -32.81
N ARG A 256 -7.22 14.69 -33.30
CA ARG A 256 -8.22 14.05 -32.42
C ARG A 256 -7.62 12.82 -31.71
N GLU A 257 -6.92 11.96 -32.43
CA GLU A 257 -6.24 10.78 -31.86
C GLU A 257 -5.23 11.20 -30.79
N TYR A 258 -4.39 12.21 -31.04
CA TYR A 258 -3.46 12.74 -30.03
C TYR A 258 -4.17 13.47 -28.87
N GLY A 259 -5.36 14.03 -29.08
CA GLY A 259 -6.18 14.60 -28.00
C GLY A 259 -6.74 13.53 -27.06
N GLU A 260 -7.20 12.42 -27.62
CA GLU A 260 -7.63 11.23 -26.87
C GLU A 260 -6.43 10.66 -26.08
N MET A 261 -5.29 10.46 -26.75
CA MET A 261 -4.04 10.00 -26.14
C MET A 261 -3.56 10.93 -25.02
N PHE A 262 -3.58 12.25 -25.23
CA PHE A 262 -3.19 13.22 -24.21
C PHE A 262 -4.03 13.05 -22.94
N THR A 263 -5.35 12.94 -23.09
CA THR A 263 -6.28 12.85 -21.95
C THR A 263 -6.08 11.55 -21.17
N GLU A 264 -5.92 10.42 -21.88
CA GLU A 264 -5.68 9.11 -21.27
C GLU A 264 -4.35 9.09 -20.48
N TRP A 265 -3.25 9.49 -21.11
CA TRP A 265 -1.94 9.46 -20.45
C TRP A 265 -1.82 10.52 -19.35
N GLN A 266 -2.50 11.66 -19.46
CA GLN A 266 -2.59 12.64 -18.39
C GLN A 266 -3.28 12.04 -17.15
N ALA A 267 -4.36 11.27 -17.33
CA ALA A 267 -5.03 10.59 -16.22
C ALA A 267 -4.11 9.55 -15.55
N HIS A 268 -3.40 8.73 -16.32
CA HIS A 268 -2.41 7.78 -15.78
C HIS A 268 -1.26 8.48 -15.03
N TYR A 269 -0.80 9.63 -15.53
CA TYR A 269 0.23 10.42 -14.88
C TYR A 269 -0.24 10.94 -13.51
N GLU A 270 -1.46 11.46 -13.43
CA GLU A 270 -2.07 11.94 -12.18
C GLU A 270 -2.30 10.81 -11.17
N GLU A 271 -2.83 9.68 -11.62
CA GLU A 271 -3.03 8.49 -10.78
C GLU A 271 -1.70 7.96 -10.22
N ALA A 272 -0.65 7.95 -11.03
CA ALA A 272 0.68 7.56 -10.58
C ALA A 272 1.22 8.52 -9.50
N LEU A 273 1.06 9.83 -9.68
CA LEU A 273 1.45 10.82 -8.68
C LEU A 273 0.71 10.65 -7.35
N ASP A 274 -0.59 10.38 -7.40
CA ASP A 274 -1.42 10.15 -6.21
C ASP A 274 -0.94 8.91 -5.43
N ASN A 275 -0.70 7.80 -6.13
CA ASN A 275 -0.22 6.56 -5.53
C ASN A 275 1.19 6.71 -4.95
N ILE A 276 2.11 7.39 -5.66
CA ILE A 276 3.45 7.72 -5.13
C ILE A 276 3.31 8.50 -3.81
N GLN A 277 2.47 9.52 -3.80
CA GLN A 277 2.30 10.38 -2.64
C GLN A 277 1.68 9.62 -1.45
N LYS A 278 0.72 8.73 -1.73
CA LYS A 278 0.11 7.83 -0.74
C LYS A 278 1.15 6.94 -0.06
N TYR A 279 1.99 6.25 -0.84
CA TYR A 279 3.00 5.35 -0.27
C TYR A 279 4.06 6.09 0.55
N TYR A 280 4.49 7.29 0.12
CA TYR A 280 5.38 8.12 0.96
C TYR A 280 4.73 8.49 2.29
N ILE A 281 3.46 8.90 2.29
CA ILE A 281 2.74 9.24 3.54
C ILE A 281 2.64 8.01 4.44
N GLU A 282 2.32 6.84 3.89
CA GLU A 282 2.19 5.60 4.65
C GLU A 282 3.52 5.16 5.26
N TYR A 283 4.61 5.20 4.48
CA TYR A 283 5.97 4.91 4.94
C TYR A 283 6.37 5.82 6.11
N TYR A 284 6.30 7.14 5.92
CA TYR A 284 6.71 8.10 6.93
C TYR A 284 5.79 8.11 8.17
N THR A 285 4.52 7.72 8.01
CA THR A 285 3.61 7.49 9.14
C THR A 285 4.09 6.29 9.97
N ARG A 286 4.51 5.20 9.33
CA ARG A 286 4.98 3.98 10.02
C ARG A 286 6.31 4.22 10.71
N THR A 287 7.29 4.83 10.04
CA THR A 287 8.61 5.14 10.64
C THR A 287 8.50 6.14 11.78
N SER A 288 7.73 7.21 11.63
CA SER A 288 7.46 8.18 12.70
C SER A 288 6.90 7.51 13.96
N LYS A 289 5.92 6.61 13.81
CA LYS A 289 5.35 5.84 14.94
C LYS A 289 6.37 4.94 15.64
N ILE A 290 7.32 4.35 14.91
CA ILE A 290 8.38 3.53 15.51
C ILE A 290 9.23 4.38 16.44
N TYR A 291 9.71 5.54 15.97
CA TYR A 291 10.51 6.45 16.78
C TYR A 291 9.71 7.08 17.92
N GLU A 292 8.42 7.40 17.71
CA GLU A 292 7.52 7.85 18.78
C GLU A 292 7.44 6.81 19.91
N GLY A 293 7.31 5.53 19.55
CA GLY A 293 7.33 4.41 20.49
C GLY A 293 8.64 4.31 21.27
N MET A 294 9.79 4.47 20.60
CA MET A 294 11.10 4.49 21.27
C MET A 294 11.22 5.66 22.26
N LEU A 295 10.80 6.86 21.85
CA LEU A 295 10.83 8.05 22.72
C LEU A 295 9.96 7.88 23.94
N LYS A 296 8.76 7.28 23.79
CA LYS A 296 7.87 6.99 24.92
C LYS A 296 8.57 6.06 25.92
N ARG A 297 9.14 4.95 25.45
CA ARG A 297 9.86 4.00 26.31
C ARG A 297 11.07 4.63 27.00
N MET A 298 11.81 5.50 26.33
CA MET A 298 12.95 6.20 26.97
C MET A 298 12.51 7.21 28.04
N ARG A 299 11.35 7.86 27.89
CA ARG A 299 10.79 8.70 28.97
C ARG A 299 10.36 7.86 30.18
N GLU A 300 9.79 6.68 29.93
CA GLU A 300 9.45 5.72 30.98
C GLU A 300 10.71 5.29 31.74
N ASP A 301 11.81 5.01 31.04
CA ASP A 301 13.09 4.68 31.68
C ASP A 301 13.67 5.85 32.48
N GLN A 302 13.62 7.07 31.95
CA GLN A 302 14.04 8.28 32.68
C GLN A 302 13.27 8.42 34.00
N THR A 303 11.97 8.08 33.99
CA THR A 303 11.11 8.10 35.17
C THR A 303 11.46 6.97 36.14
N LYS A 304 11.69 5.75 35.61
CA LYS A 304 11.98 4.54 36.39
C LYS A 304 13.33 4.62 37.12
N PHE A 305 14.38 5.05 36.43
CA PHE A 305 15.74 4.99 36.95
C PHE A 305 16.25 6.33 37.51
N GLY A 306 15.48 7.40 37.35
CA GLY A 306 15.83 8.74 37.81
C GLY A 306 16.69 9.51 36.80
N LYS A 307 16.56 10.83 36.87
CA LYS A 307 17.12 11.76 35.87
C LYS A 307 18.65 11.68 35.75
N THR A 308 19.37 11.57 36.87
CA THR A 308 20.85 11.56 36.89
C THR A 308 21.42 10.29 36.26
N ALA A 309 20.91 9.12 36.66
CA ALA A 309 21.36 7.84 36.09
C ALA A 309 21.00 7.73 34.60
N PHE A 310 19.80 8.22 34.23
CA PHE A 310 19.41 8.31 32.82
C PHE A 310 20.33 9.25 32.04
N GLN A 311 20.73 10.39 32.62
CA GLN A 311 21.59 11.36 31.94
C GLN A 311 22.93 10.75 31.53
N LEU A 312 23.52 9.90 32.38
CA LEU A 312 24.83 9.29 32.13
C LEU A 312 24.83 8.24 31.00
N ILE A 313 23.69 7.57 30.75
CA ILE A 313 23.65 6.40 29.83
C ILE A 313 22.67 6.62 28.68
N GLY A 314 21.50 7.19 28.94
CA GLY A 314 20.39 7.29 27.99
C GLY A 314 20.27 8.64 27.28
N ALA A 315 20.87 9.72 27.78
CA ALA A 315 20.63 11.06 27.23
C ALA A 315 21.06 11.22 25.77
N GLU A 316 22.26 10.78 25.40
CA GLU A 316 22.78 10.87 24.03
C GLU A 316 21.83 10.17 23.04
N ARG A 317 21.49 8.91 23.33
CA ARG A 317 20.53 8.12 22.54
C ARG A 317 19.17 8.79 22.45
N PHE A 318 18.69 9.38 23.54
CA PHE A 318 17.38 10.05 23.58
C PHE A 318 17.35 11.29 22.66
N PHE A 319 18.42 12.08 22.65
CA PHE A 319 18.52 13.23 21.74
C PHE A 319 18.61 12.79 20.28
N ARG A 320 19.40 11.75 19.98
CA ARG A 320 19.48 11.18 18.63
C ARG A 320 18.11 10.72 18.12
N ILE A 321 17.39 9.92 18.91
CA ILE A 321 16.05 9.43 18.53
C ILE A 321 15.05 10.59 18.39
N LYS A 322 15.14 11.64 19.21
CA LYS A 322 14.29 12.83 19.04
C LYS A 322 14.56 13.53 17.71
N GLU A 323 15.82 13.65 17.33
CA GLU A 323 16.22 14.21 16.03
C GLU A 323 15.69 13.34 14.89
N ASP A 324 15.92 12.03 14.92
CA ASP A 324 15.42 11.08 13.92
C ASP A 324 13.89 11.18 13.79
N HIS A 325 13.17 11.16 14.92
CA HIS A 325 11.71 11.34 14.93
C HIS A 325 11.25 12.65 14.29
N SER A 326 11.92 13.76 14.61
CA SER A 326 11.59 15.06 14.01
C SER A 326 11.88 15.09 12.51
N LEU A 327 12.93 14.41 12.03
CA LEU A 327 13.23 14.28 10.61
C LEU A 327 12.15 13.47 9.88
N GLU A 328 11.71 12.34 10.42
CA GLU A 328 10.61 11.54 9.86
C GLU A 328 9.29 12.34 9.83
N CYS A 329 8.96 13.04 10.93
CA CYS A 329 7.78 13.91 10.98
C CYS A 329 7.85 15.03 9.92
N LEU A 330 9.03 15.63 9.70
CA LEU A 330 9.20 16.64 8.66
C LEU A 330 8.97 16.06 7.26
N GLN A 331 9.42 14.84 7.00
CA GLN A 331 9.13 14.17 5.72
C GLN A 331 7.63 13.91 5.56
N LEU A 332 6.97 13.36 6.58
CA LEU A 332 5.51 13.16 6.58
C LEU A 332 4.76 14.46 6.28
N LEU A 333 5.05 15.52 7.05
CA LEU A 333 4.35 16.80 6.93
C LEU A 333 4.55 17.44 5.54
N ASN A 334 5.75 17.32 4.95
CA ASN A 334 6.03 17.81 3.60
C ASN A 334 5.28 17.01 2.53
N ASN A 335 5.16 15.70 2.70
CA ASN A 335 4.42 14.81 1.81
C ASN A 335 2.90 15.09 1.86
N GLU A 336 2.33 15.25 3.05
CA GLU A 336 0.94 15.69 3.21
C GLU A 336 0.68 17.09 2.59
N LYS A 337 1.66 18.00 2.70
CA LYS A 337 1.56 19.32 2.05
C LYS A 337 1.49 19.20 0.52
N LYS A 338 2.31 18.32 -0.08
CA LYS A 338 2.29 18.07 -1.53
C LYS A 338 0.92 17.55 -1.97
N LEU A 339 0.36 16.59 -1.23
CA LEU A 339 -1.00 16.10 -1.45
C LEU A 339 -2.03 17.23 -1.42
N TYR A 340 -2.02 18.10 -0.40
CA TYR A 340 -2.96 19.22 -0.32
C TYR A 340 -2.80 20.25 -1.45
N VAL A 341 -1.58 20.39 -1.97
CA VAL A 341 -1.31 21.25 -3.14
C VAL A 341 -1.87 20.62 -4.41
N GLN A 342 -1.68 19.31 -4.61
CA GLN A 342 -2.23 18.56 -5.74
C GLN A 342 -3.76 18.60 -5.74
N GLU A 343 -4.40 18.26 -4.62
CA GLU A 343 -5.87 18.29 -4.49
C GLU A 343 -6.46 19.69 -4.73
N ARG A 344 -5.73 20.74 -4.34
CA ARG A 344 -6.12 22.12 -4.65
C ARG A 344 -6.07 22.38 -6.16
N ASP A 345 -5.03 21.90 -6.83
CA ASP A 345 -4.77 22.21 -8.23
C ASP A 345 -5.71 21.41 -9.15
N LYS A 346 -6.08 20.16 -8.79
CA LYS A 346 -7.19 19.42 -9.42
C LYS A 346 -8.48 20.22 -9.45
N VAL A 347 -8.87 20.81 -8.32
CA VAL A 347 -10.08 21.66 -8.25
C VAL A 347 -9.95 22.93 -9.09
N LYS A 348 -8.75 23.47 -9.30
CA LYS A 348 -8.55 24.61 -10.20
C LYS A 348 -8.64 24.21 -11.67
N GLU A 349 -8.21 23.01 -12.01
CA GLU A 349 -8.37 22.44 -13.35
C GLU A 349 -9.86 22.18 -13.63
N GLU A 350 -10.60 21.64 -12.66
CA GLU A 350 -12.07 21.54 -12.74
C GLU A 350 -12.72 22.90 -13.01
N ILE A 351 -12.29 23.96 -12.32
CA ILE A 351 -12.75 25.34 -12.57
C ILE A 351 -12.48 25.78 -14.01
N ALA A 352 -11.32 25.42 -14.58
CA ALA A 352 -10.97 25.77 -15.96
C ALA A 352 -11.81 25.02 -17.00
N CYS A 353 -12.37 23.86 -16.63
CA CYS A 353 -13.22 23.02 -17.47
C CYS A 353 -14.73 23.27 -17.33
N VAL A 354 -15.16 24.22 -16.48
CA VAL A 354 -16.59 24.53 -16.31
C VAL A 354 -17.16 25.14 -17.59
N GLU A 355 -18.16 24.48 -18.17
CA GLU A 355 -18.89 24.96 -19.35
C GLU A 355 -19.93 26.04 -18.99
N ASP A 356 -20.19 26.97 -19.92
CA ASP A 356 -21.18 28.05 -19.76
C ASP A 356 -22.62 27.53 -19.91
N LYS A 357 -23.09 26.82 -18.88
CA LYS A 357 -24.44 26.25 -18.76
C LYS A 357 -25.24 26.95 -17.67
N PRO A 358 -26.59 26.92 -17.70
CA PRO A 358 -27.41 27.41 -16.59
C PRO A 358 -27.00 26.73 -15.28
N GLY A 359 -26.47 27.51 -14.33
CA GLY A 359 -25.91 27.00 -13.06
C GLY A 359 -24.38 27.02 -12.95
N ALA A 360 -23.65 27.36 -14.02
CA ALA A 360 -22.19 27.44 -14.03
C ALA A 360 -21.62 28.40 -12.97
N LEU A 361 -22.29 29.54 -12.73
CA LEU A 361 -21.89 30.49 -11.69
C LEU A 361 -21.99 29.89 -10.28
N THR A 362 -23.03 29.10 -10.00
CA THR A 362 -23.19 28.43 -8.71
C THR A 362 -22.14 27.34 -8.51
N GLU A 363 -21.81 26.62 -9.58
CA GLU A 363 -20.77 25.59 -9.54
C GLU A 363 -19.37 26.20 -9.37
N LEU A 364 -19.07 27.29 -10.08
CA LEU A 364 -17.83 28.05 -9.91
C LEU A 364 -17.67 28.54 -8.47
N ASP A 365 -18.74 29.05 -7.88
CA ASP A 365 -18.75 29.52 -6.49
C ASP A 365 -18.47 28.40 -5.49
N ARG A 366 -19.03 27.21 -5.74
CA ARG A 366 -18.79 26.01 -4.94
C ARG A 366 -17.32 25.61 -5.02
N LEU A 367 -16.78 25.48 -6.23
CA LEU A 367 -15.39 25.07 -6.49
C LEU A 367 -14.39 26.09 -5.92
N GLU A 368 -14.64 27.38 -6.06
CA GLU A 368 -13.81 28.43 -5.44
C GLU A 368 -13.75 28.31 -3.91
N GLY A 369 -14.87 27.93 -3.28
CA GLY A 369 -14.92 27.62 -1.85
C GLY A 369 -14.05 26.42 -1.48
N VAL A 370 -14.04 25.38 -2.30
CA VAL A 370 -13.18 24.21 -2.13
C VAL A 370 -11.70 24.59 -2.28
N VAL A 371 -11.32 25.37 -3.30
CA VAL A 371 -9.96 25.88 -3.47
C VAL A 371 -9.50 26.69 -2.25
N PHE A 372 -10.37 27.55 -1.72
CA PHE A 372 -10.08 28.31 -0.50
C PHE A 372 -9.82 27.40 0.70
N ASN A 373 -10.65 26.38 0.90
CA ASN A 373 -10.46 25.40 1.99
C ASN A 373 -9.12 24.67 1.87
N TRP A 374 -8.75 24.23 0.66
CA TRP A 374 -7.44 23.63 0.42
C TRP A 374 -6.28 24.60 0.67
N GLN A 375 -6.41 25.87 0.29
CA GLN A 375 -5.39 26.88 0.61
C GLN A 375 -5.19 27.06 2.11
N ILE A 376 -6.26 27.01 2.90
CA ILE A 376 -6.17 27.04 4.37
C ILE A 376 -5.43 25.80 4.90
N LYS A 377 -5.77 24.60 4.41
CA LYS A 377 -5.07 23.36 4.78
C LYS A 377 -3.58 23.42 4.45
N VAL A 378 -3.20 23.89 3.27
CA VAL A 378 -1.79 24.09 2.88
C VAL A 378 -1.06 25.05 3.82
N GLN A 379 -1.70 26.15 4.22
CA GLN A 379 -1.10 27.10 5.16
C GLN A 379 -0.97 26.53 6.59
N GLN A 380 -1.96 25.76 7.04
CA GLN A 380 -1.90 25.03 8.32
C GLN A 380 -0.75 24.03 8.32
N GLN A 381 -0.60 23.26 7.24
CA GLN A 381 0.48 22.31 7.08
C GLN A 381 1.85 22.98 7.06
N GLN A 382 1.96 24.13 6.38
CA GLN A 382 3.19 24.92 6.38
C GLN A 382 3.55 25.46 7.77
N MET A 383 2.56 25.77 8.62
CA MET A 383 2.80 26.11 10.02
C MET A 383 3.29 24.90 10.82
N ALA A 384 2.66 23.73 10.66
CA ALA A 384 3.08 22.49 11.31
C ALA A 384 4.53 22.10 10.96
N ILE A 385 4.94 22.24 9.69
CA ILE A 385 6.34 22.05 9.28
C ILE A 385 7.27 22.97 10.05
N LEU A 386 6.92 24.27 10.18
CA LEU A 386 7.73 25.23 10.94
C LEU A 386 7.72 24.94 12.45
N ASP A 387 6.67 24.32 12.99
CA ASP A 387 6.61 23.84 14.38
C ASP A 387 7.57 22.68 14.61
N GLU A 388 7.62 21.72 13.69
CA GLU A 388 8.54 20.58 13.80
C GLU A 388 10.00 20.98 13.51
N GLU A 389 10.26 21.91 12.55
CA GLU A 389 11.61 22.48 12.33
C GLU A 389 12.13 23.20 13.60
N GLU A 390 11.27 23.95 14.29
CA GLU A 390 11.63 24.58 15.55
C GLU A 390 11.92 23.55 16.65
N ARG A 391 11.09 22.50 16.76
CA ARG A 391 11.31 21.41 17.71
C ARG A 391 12.65 20.70 17.46
N LEU A 392 13.00 20.43 16.19
CA LEU A 392 14.28 19.83 15.82
C LEU A 392 15.45 20.73 16.26
N ILE A 393 15.40 22.02 15.92
CA ILE A 393 16.45 22.99 16.29
C ILE A 393 16.59 23.07 17.82
N ARG A 394 15.48 23.10 18.56
CA ARG A 394 15.51 23.11 20.04
C ARG A 394 16.14 21.85 20.60
N THR A 395 15.80 20.69 20.05
CA THR A 395 16.40 19.40 20.41
C THR A 395 17.91 19.39 20.17
N GLN A 396 18.37 19.88 19.01
CA GLN A 396 19.79 20.00 18.69
C GLN A 396 20.52 20.95 19.65
N MET A 397 19.91 22.10 19.99
CA MET A 397 20.47 23.03 20.97
C MET A 397 20.56 22.40 22.37
N GLU A 398 19.54 21.65 22.80
CA GLU A 398 19.53 20.92 24.06
C GLU A 398 20.62 19.84 24.09
N ALA A 399 20.81 19.09 22.98
CA ALA A 399 21.85 18.08 22.86
C ALA A 399 23.25 18.68 23.02
N ILE A 400 23.55 19.77 22.29
CA ILE A 400 24.83 20.49 22.39
C ILE A 400 25.06 21.02 23.81
N THR A 401 24.03 21.62 24.41
CA THR A 401 24.12 22.15 25.79
C THR A 401 24.39 21.03 26.80
N ASN A 402 23.82 19.84 26.61
CA ASN A 402 24.10 18.70 27.47
C ASN A 402 25.52 18.14 27.25
N GLN A 403 26.01 18.15 26.01
CA GLN A 403 27.39 17.76 25.70
C GLN A 403 28.40 18.67 26.40
N ILE A 404 28.22 19.99 26.29
CA ILE A 404 29.10 20.98 26.95
C ILE A 404 29.14 20.76 28.47
N LYS A 405 27.99 20.54 29.10
CA LYS A 405 27.93 20.27 30.55
C LYS A 405 28.65 18.99 30.93
N ALA A 406 28.54 17.93 30.12
CA ALA A 406 29.24 16.69 30.37
C ALA A 406 30.77 16.85 30.26
N ASP A 407 31.23 17.72 29.36
CA ASP A 407 32.65 18.05 29.18
C ASP A 407 33.18 18.94 30.35
N GLU A 408 32.36 19.85 30.88
CA GLU A 408 32.69 20.68 32.06
C GLU A 408 32.80 19.86 33.36
N ASP A 409 32.03 18.77 33.47
CA ASP A 409 32.04 17.86 34.64
C ASP A 409 33.23 16.86 34.63
N VAL A 410 34.13 16.92 33.64
CA VAL A 410 35.37 16.12 33.61
C VAL A 410 36.39 16.73 34.58
N PRO A 411 36.75 16.07 35.70
CA PRO A 411 37.70 16.63 36.66
C PRO A 411 39.09 16.78 36.02
N ILE A 412 39.55 18.02 35.91
CA ILE A 412 40.92 18.34 35.53
C ILE A 412 41.80 17.97 36.72
N PHE A 413 42.53 16.86 36.61
CA PHE A 413 43.60 16.54 37.55
C PHE A 413 44.77 17.48 37.27
N TYR A 414 44.89 18.52 38.08
CA TYR A 414 46.12 19.30 38.13
C TYR A 414 47.20 18.40 38.74
N ASP A 415 48.27 18.15 37.99
CA ASP A 415 49.47 17.55 38.54
C ASP A 415 49.96 18.45 39.68
N ALA A 416 50.35 17.86 40.81
CA ALA A 416 50.75 18.63 41.98
C ALA A 416 52.05 19.37 41.63
N VAL A 417 51.97 20.70 41.49
CA VAL A 417 53.14 21.53 41.21
C VAL A 417 54.09 21.43 42.40
N GLU A 418 55.28 20.84 42.20
CA GLU A 418 56.28 20.64 43.26
C GLU A 418 56.97 21.96 43.68
N ASP A 419 56.76 23.05 42.94
CA ASP A 419 57.38 24.36 43.19
C ASP A 419 56.33 25.48 43.38
N VAL A 420 56.42 26.19 44.51
CA VAL A 420 55.50 27.27 44.91
C VAL A 420 55.80 28.57 44.15
N GLU A 421 56.97 28.68 43.51
CA GLU A 421 57.43 29.88 42.80
C GLU A 421 56.91 29.98 41.36
N GLU A 422 56.29 28.93 40.80
CA GLU A 422 55.67 28.92 39.45
C GLU A 422 54.19 29.35 39.43
N LEU A 423 53.57 29.62 40.58
CA LEU A 423 52.20 30.11 40.67
C LEU A 423 52.11 31.59 40.25
N SER A 424 51.96 31.84 38.95
CA SER A 424 51.63 33.19 38.45
C SER A 424 50.25 33.62 38.98
N SER A 425 50.16 34.82 39.54
CA SER A 425 48.95 35.40 40.16
C SER A 425 47.81 35.75 39.19
N ASP A 426 47.92 35.36 37.93
CA ASP A 426 47.07 35.85 36.83
C ASP A 426 46.00 34.84 36.38
N GLU A 427 45.65 33.85 37.21
CA GLU A 427 44.41 33.07 37.00
C GLU A 427 43.19 33.84 37.54
N GLU A 428 43.03 35.06 37.07
CA GLU A 428 41.76 35.76 37.15
C GLU A 428 40.77 35.06 36.22
N ALA A 429 39.86 34.30 36.86
CA ALA A 429 38.69 33.64 36.30
C ALA A 429 38.20 34.26 34.99
N ALA A 430 38.67 33.71 33.87
CA ALA A 430 38.13 33.97 32.55
C ALA A 430 36.76 33.29 32.43
N SER A 431 35.76 33.85 33.10
CA SER A 431 34.34 33.59 32.91
C SER A 431 33.89 34.14 31.54
N LYS A 432 34.50 33.64 30.47
CA LYS A 432 34.03 33.89 29.12
C LYS A 432 32.83 32.97 28.89
N SER A 433 31.64 33.56 28.95
CA SER A 433 30.43 32.98 28.36
C SER A 433 30.56 32.92 26.82
N SER A 434 31.50 32.10 26.31
CA SER A 434 31.61 31.85 24.88
C SER A 434 30.47 30.94 24.47
N THR A 435 29.37 31.54 24.00
CA THR A 435 28.24 30.78 23.44
C THR A 435 28.76 29.94 22.26
N ASP A 436 28.58 28.61 22.32
CA ASP A 436 28.99 27.68 21.26
C ASP A 436 28.52 28.18 19.86
N PRO A 437 29.43 28.30 18.87
CA PRO A 437 29.07 28.76 17.52
C PRO A 437 27.91 27.98 16.88
N ARG A 438 27.80 26.67 17.16
CA ARG A 438 26.69 25.83 16.68
C ARG A 438 25.35 26.30 17.22
N ILE A 439 25.29 26.68 18.50
CA ILE A 439 24.09 27.24 19.14
C ILE A 439 23.73 28.59 18.52
N VAL A 440 24.71 29.43 18.17
CA VAL A 440 24.47 30.73 17.50
C VAL A 440 23.84 30.54 16.10
N VAL A 441 24.35 29.58 15.32
CA VAL A 441 23.77 29.23 14.01
C VAL A 441 22.32 28.75 14.16
N LEU A 442 22.05 27.88 15.13
CA LEU A 442 20.71 27.37 15.42
C LEU A 442 19.73 28.48 15.86
N ARG A 443 20.17 29.42 16.69
CA ARG A 443 19.38 30.62 17.05
C ARG A 443 19.05 31.49 15.83
N THR A 444 19.97 31.61 14.89
CA THR A 444 19.75 32.35 13.64
C THR A 444 18.71 31.67 12.75
N LYS A 445 18.74 30.33 12.66
CA LYS A 445 17.68 29.56 11.98
C LYS A 445 16.32 29.77 12.66
N LEU A 446 16.27 29.78 13.99
CA LEU A 446 15.04 30.00 14.76
C LEU A 446 14.42 31.39 14.53
N SER A 447 15.25 32.44 14.43
CA SER A 447 14.76 33.79 14.09
C SER A 447 14.16 33.84 12.67
N THR A 448 14.75 33.08 11.75
CA THR A 448 14.22 32.93 10.38
C THR A 448 12.87 32.22 10.37
N ILE A 449 12.70 31.16 11.17
CA ILE A 449 11.41 30.47 11.35
C ILE A 449 10.35 31.42 11.87
N THR A 450 10.67 32.23 12.88
CA THR A 450 9.75 33.23 13.44
C THR A 450 9.26 34.21 12.37
N ARG A 451 10.16 34.68 11.50
CA ARG A 451 9.82 35.54 10.36
C ARG A 451 8.90 34.83 9.35
N LYS A 452 9.20 33.58 9.00
CA LYS A 452 8.37 32.76 8.10
C LYS A 452 6.96 32.57 8.68
N ARG A 453 6.81 32.29 9.97
CA ARG A 453 5.51 32.17 10.66
C ARG A 453 4.71 33.46 10.60
N ALA A 454 5.35 34.61 10.83
CA ALA A 454 4.68 35.90 10.70
C ALA A 454 4.14 36.11 9.28
N LYS A 455 4.93 35.77 8.25
CA LYS A 455 4.51 35.85 6.84
C LYS A 455 3.30 34.94 6.56
N ILE A 456 3.31 33.70 7.05
CA ILE A 456 2.20 32.76 6.84
C ILE A 456 0.94 33.21 7.58
N ARG A 457 1.05 33.65 8.84
CA ARG A 457 -0.09 34.19 9.61
C ARG A 457 -0.72 35.40 8.91
N ASN A 458 0.11 36.35 8.45
CA ASN A 458 -0.36 37.52 7.72
C ASN A 458 -1.02 37.12 6.39
N GLY A 459 -0.44 36.14 5.68
CA GLY A 459 -1.00 35.57 4.46
C GLY A 459 -2.37 34.93 4.68
N LYS A 460 -2.52 34.13 5.75
CA LYS A 460 -3.78 33.50 6.15
C LYS A 460 -4.86 34.52 6.47
N VAL A 461 -4.55 35.51 7.32
CA VAL A 461 -5.49 36.59 7.68
C VAL A 461 -5.92 37.38 6.45
N SER A 462 -4.98 37.67 5.53
CA SER A 462 -5.29 38.34 4.27
C SER A 462 -6.24 37.50 3.40
N LEU A 463 -5.97 36.21 3.28
CA LEU A 463 -6.77 35.27 2.51
C LEU A 463 -8.20 35.15 3.06
N GLU A 464 -8.35 34.95 4.37
CA GLU A 464 -9.64 34.89 5.05
C GLU A 464 -10.44 36.19 4.88
N ARG A 465 -9.77 37.36 4.97
CA ARG A 465 -10.42 38.66 4.74
C ARG A 465 -10.93 38.79 3.31
N LYS A 466 -10.13 38.39 2.32
CA LYS A 466 -10.53 38.42 0.89
C LYS A 466 -11.75 37.53 0.64
N PHE A 467 -11.74 36.31 1.18
CA PHE A 467 -12.86 35.37 1.02
C PHE A 467 -14.13 35.88 1.69
N LYS A 468 -14.05 36.36 2.95
CA LYS A 468 -15.19 36.98 3.64
C LYS A 468 -15.76 38.18 2.89
N SER A 469 -14.90 39.05 2.36
CA SER A 469 -15.34 40.19 1.56
C SER A 469 -16.06 39.76 0.27
N LYS A 470 -15.57 38.73 -0.42
CA LYS A 470 -16.21 38.18 -1.63
C LYS A 470 -17.60 37.61 -1.32
N VAL A 471 -17.71 36.82 -0.26
CA VAL A 471 -19.00 36.25 0.19
C VAL A 471 -19.98 37.35 0.59
N GLN A 472 -19.54 38.40 1.28
CA GLN A 472 -20.40 39.51 1.66
C GLN A 472 -20.91 40.29 0.44
N LYS A 473 -20.03 40.61 -0.52
CA LYS A 473 -20.41 41.30 -1.76
C LYS A 473 -21.52 40.56 -2.51
N LYS A 474 -21.40 39.24 -2.64
CA LYS A 474 -22.44 38.41 -3.29
C LYS A 474 -23.79 38.47 -2.56
N LYS A 475 -23.78 38.40 -1.22
CA LYS A 475 -25.01 38.55 -0.44
C LYS A 475 -25.63 39.93 -0.64
N ASP A 476 -24.82 40.98 -0.68
CA ASP A 476 -25.30 42.35 -0.90
C ASP A 476 -25.87 42.50 -2.32
N GLU A 477 -25.24 41.92 -3.34
CA GLU A 477 -25.72 41.89 -4.73
C GLU A 477 -27.05 41.13 -4.85
N GLU A 478 -27.21 39.97 -4.19
CA GLU A 478 -28.47 39.23 -4.15
C GLU A 478 -29.61 40.02 -3.47
N ILE A 479 -29.30 40.72 -2.38
CA ILE A 479 -30.26 41.56 -1.66
C ILE A 479 -30.69 42.72 -2.56
N GLN A 480 -29.73 43.40 -3.21
CA GLN A 480 -30.01 44.48 -4.15
C GLN A 480 -30.86 44.00 -5.34
N PHE A 481 -30.55 42.82 -5.89
CA PHE A 481 -31.34 42.21 -6.96
C PHE A 481 -32.78 41.94 -6.52
N LYS A 482 -32.98 41.30 -5.35
CA LYS A 482 -34.32 41.03 -4.80
C LYS A 482 -35.10 42.32 -4.53
N GLN A 483 -34.45 43.36 -4.03
CA GLN A 483 -35.07 44.67 -3.83
C GLN A 483 -35.47 45.32 -5.15
N HIS A 484 -34.60 45.33 -6.15
CA HIS A 484 -34.90 45.88 -7.48
C HIS A 484 -36.05 45.12 -8.14
N HIS A 485 -36.02 43.78 -8.11
CA HIS A 485 -37.07 42.92 -8.63
C HIS A 485 -38.41 43.17 -7.91
N ALA A 486 -38.42 43.26 -6.57
CA ALA A 486 -39.63 43.55 -5.81
C ALA A 486 -40.22 44.94 -6.16
N VAL A 487 -39.39 45.95 -6.41
CA VAL A 487 -39.83 47.27 -6.87
C VAL A 487 -40.39 47.21 -8.28
N GLN A 488 -39.76 46.44 -9.18
CA GLN A 488 -40.24 46.24 -10.55
C GLN A 488 -41.61 45.54 -10.57
N MET A 489 -41.78 44.43 -9.85
CA MET A 489 -43.06 43.73 -9.74
C MET A 489 -44.17 44.64 -9.19
N LYS A 490 -43.85 45.49 -8.20
CA LYS A 490 -44.80 46.49 -7.67
C LYS A 490 -45.19 47.56 -8.69
N LYS A 491 -44.32 47.89 -9.65
CA LYS A 491 -44.64 48.83 -10.75
C LYS A 491 -45.49 48.16 -11.83
N GLU A 492 -45.25 46.89 -12.13
CA GLU A 492 -46.01 46.11 -13.10
C GLU A 492 -47.44 45.82 -12.63
N ILE A 493 -47.66 45.57 -11.33
CA ILE A 493 -49.00 45.38 -10.73
C ILE A 493 -49.83 46.69 -10.68
N LYS A 494 -49.17 47.86 -10.73
CA LYS A 494 -49.81 49.18 -10.71
C LYS A 494 -50.16 49.73 -12.10
N LYS A 495 -49.70 49.06 -13.17
CA LYS A 495 -50.15 49.27 -14.54
C LYS A 495 -51.32 48.35 -14.81
#